data_AF-A0AAW1V041-F1
#
_entry.id   AF-A0AAW1V041-F1
#
_cell.length_a   1.000
_cell.length_b   1.000
_cell.length_c   1.000
_cell.angle_alpha   90.00
_cell.angle_beta   90.00
_cell.angle_gamma   90.00
#
_symmetry.space_group_name_H-M   'P 1'
#
loop_
_entity.id
_entity.type
_entity.pdbx_description
1 polymer ?
#
loop_
_entity_poly.entity_id
_entity_poly.type
_entity_poly.pdbx_seq_one_letter_code
_entity_poly.pdbx_strand_id
1 'polypeptide(L)'
;MSTHFAEGSIPLLYREIFDICSNNGDPINRDIYECLLKQCNLEPNQLKFIWDLAGPPQGVITRTNLYKTLALVAWAQQGKILSEKLLENFSGKEYPSPALSDLSPVRNLKCKISLKSDPSKLGFKYIDITQVDSITVELVPEKKGLFLKHSEYLVTSRRFNSRVTRRYNDFVILNDLLLNRFPYRIIPRLPPKRIVSDSQFLEVRRRALQRWLTLVCRHPTVCHDATISFFLTDESVEFQSRIRDIFRRAPDEFMTSDVAANAKSLLPVDYAEITNRDQIRTLIQVISRLKFLAKEDIERQSSYAKDSEDLASVLKTLSVLNIDHTYIEKWSHIQRGLTIISQELHAVANKSQQHASVEQITVSERLGLLLDVLVSHKDLCERLEKGLVNDHQAALSKMLSLKKRKIQGALKGTDVESIVKLEEKMLAQENVISNIELRSDFSLYCVHMETQLVYAYVETLPSILNSLMTLKVRSHTEVILMHYLKINRYEIYLLS
;
A
#
# COMPACT_ATOMS: atom_id res chain seq x y z
N MET A 1 39.71 9.12 -18.53
CA MET A 1 40.50 8.13 -17.76
C MET A 1 39.74 7.80 -16.48
N SER A 2 39.71 6.52 -16.13
CA SER A 2 38.91 5.90 -15.08
C SER A 2 39.41 6.25 -13.67
N THR A 3 38.82 7.24 -13.02
CA THR A 3 39.06 7.48 -11.58
C THR A 3 38.11 6.60 -10.76
N HIS A 4 38.58 5.39 -10.47
CA HIS A 4 37.94 4.39 -9.61
C HIS A 4 37.92 4.85 -8.14
N PHE A 5 36.87 4.45 -7.41
CA PHE A 5 36.89 4.38 -5.94
C PHE A 5 38.00 3.39 -5.54
N ALA A 6 39.19 3.87 -5.19
CA ALA A 6 40.37 3.00 -5.15
C ALA A 6 40.66 2.37 -3.77
N GLU A 7 40.20 2.95 -2.65
CA GLU A 7 40.71 2.51 -1.33
C GLU A 7 39.65 2.32 -0.22
N GLY A 8 38.51 3.01 -0.24
CA GLY A 8 37.47 2.90 0.80
C GLY A 8 36.27 2.01 0.42
N SER A 9 35.61 1.41 1.41
CA SER A 9 34.33 0.71 1.19
C SER A 9 33.19 1.71 0.88
N ILE A 10 32.27 1.31 0.00
CA ILE A 10 31.10 2.11 -0.37
C ILE A 10 29.97 1.84 0.62
N PRO A 11 29.40 2.87 1.27
CA PRO A 11 28.27 2.71 2.20
C PRO A 11 27.06 2.02 1.54
N LEU A 12 26.33 1.21 2.31
CA LEU A 12 25.07 0.61 1.87
C LEU A 12 24.06 1.67 1.41
N LEU A 13 24.00 2.80 2.13
CA LEU A 13 23.16 3.96 1.81
C LEU A 13 23.34 4.43 0.35
N TYR A 14 24.56 4.37 -0.19
CA TYR A 14 24.80 4.80 -1.56
C TYR A 14 24.11 3.90 -2.57
N ARG A 15 24.11 2.58 -2.32
CA ARG A 15 23.41 1.59 -3.14
C ARG A 15 21.91 1.83 -3.10
N GLU A 16 21.37 2.07 -1.91
CA GLU A 16 19.95 2.38 -1.72
C GLU A 16 19.54 3.65 -2.48
N ILE A 17 20.33 4.72 -2.40
CA ILE A 17 20.05 5.97 -3.14
C ILE A 17 20.17 5.76 -4.65
N PHE A 18 21.13 4.95 -5.10
CA PHE A 18 21.25 4.61 -6.51
C PHE A 18 20.00 3.89 -7.01
N ASP A 19 19.51 2.90 -6.28
CA ASP A 19 18.29 2.18 -6.65
C ASP A 19 17.04 3.09 -6.62
N ILE A 20 17.02 4.10 -5.73
CA ILE A 20 15.98 5.14 -5.72
C ILE A 20 16.03 5.98 -7.01
N CYS A 21 17.21 6.29 -7.54
CA CYS A 21 17.37 7.19 -8.69
C CYS A 21 17.39 6.45 -10.05
N SER A 22 17.79 5.19 -10.08
CA SER A 22 18.00 4.39 -11.28
C SER A 22 16.87 3.38 -11.52
N ASN A 23 16.52 3.15 -12.78
CA ASN A 23 15.62 2.06 -13.17
C ASN A 23 16.45 0.78 -13.38
N ASN A 24 16.35 -0.19 -12.46
CA ASN A 24 16.99 -1.52 -12.60
C ASN A 24 18.50 -1.52 -12.92
N GLY A 25 19.26 -0.48 -12.54
CA GLY A 25 20.69 -0.40 -12.82
C GLY A 25 21.06 0.53 -13.98
N ASP A 26 20.07 1.04 -14.71
CA ASP A 26 20.28 1.97 -15.82
C ASP A 26 20.91 3.30 -15.37
N PRO A 27 21.56 4.04 -16.29
CA PRO A 27 22.02 5.38 -15.99
C PRO A 27 20.87 6.29 -15.51
N ILE A 28 21.19 7.17 -14.56
CA ILE A 28 20.22 8.06 -13.92
C ILE A 28 19.83 9.17 -14.89
N ASN A 29 18.53 9.44 -15.00
CA ASN A 29 18.03 10.57 -15.78
C ASN A 29 18.49 11.90 -15.14
N ARG A 30 18.85 12.88 -15.98
CA ARG A 30 19.34 14.19 -15.56
C ARG A 30 18.43 14.89 -14.55
N ASP A 31 17.13 14.92 -14.82
CA ASP A 31 16.16 15.61 -13.97
C ASP A 31 16.04 14.93 -12.59
N ILE A 32 16.16 13.60 -12.54
CA ILE A 32 16.14 12.82 -11.28
C ILE A 32 17.36 13.16 -10.44
N TYR A 33 18.53 13.24 -11.07
CA TYR A 33 19.78 13.55 -10.39
C TYR A 33 19.84 15.02 -9.92
N GLU A 34 19.33 15.97 -10.71
CA GLU A 34 19.14 17.36 -10.28
C GLU A 34 18.14 17.47 -9.12
N CYS A 35 17.06 16.69 -9.15
CA CYS A 35 16.08 16.62 -8.06
C CYS A 35 16.72 16.08 -6.77
N LEU A 36 17.57 15.05 -6.87
CA LEU A 36 18.33 14.50 -5.75
C LEU A 36 19.26 15.54 -5.13
N LEU A 37 20.01 16.30 -5.94
CA LEU A 37 20.92 17.32 -5.42
C LEU A 37 20.20 18.38 -4.58
N LYS A 38 18.96 18.72 -4.95
CA LYS A 38 18.11 19.63 -4.18
C LYS A 38 17.71 19.06 -2.80
N GLN A 39 17.83 17.75 -2.59
CA GLN A 39 17.57 17.07 -1.31
C GLN A 39 18.82 16.93 -0.42
N CYS A 40 19.96 17.50 -0.82
CA CYS A 40 21.23 17.37 -0.11
C CYS A 40 21.48 18.46 0.95
N ASN A 41 20.53 19.39 1.19
CA ASN A 41 20.66 20.47 2.18
C ASN A 41 21.97 21.29 2.05
N LEU A 42 22.37 21.62 0.81
CA LEU A 42 23.54 22.45 0.52
C LEU A 42 23.14 23.69 -0.28
N GLU A 43 23.96 24.74 -0.21
CA GLU A 43 23.74 25.96 -0.97
C GLU A 43 23.84 25.72 -2.50
N PRO A 44 23.07 26.43 -3.34
CA PRO A 44 23.05 26.22 -4.80
C PRO A 44 24.44 26.29 -5.45
N ASN A 45 25.33 27.15 -4.95
CA ASN A 45 26.70 27.28 -5.45
C ASN A 45 27.54 26.04 -5.16
N GLN A 46 27.38 25.42 -3.99
CA GLN A 46 28.06 24.18 -3.64
C GLN A 46 27.54 23.02 -4.49
N LEU A 47 26.22 22.95 -4.71
CA LEU A 47 25.61 21.92 -5.56
C LEU A 47 26.09 22.01 -7.01
N LYS A 48 26.21 23.23 -7.55
CA LYS A 48 26.77 23.44 -8.89
C LYS A 48 28.23 23.00 -8.96
N PHE A 49 29.02 23.33 -7.95
CA PHE A 49 30.42 22.89 -7.90
C PHE A 49 30.56 21.37 -7.79
N ILE A 50 29.69 20.70 -7.02
CA ILE A 50 29.63 19.23 -6.95
C ILE A 50 29.20 18.64 -8.31
N TRP A 51 28.26 19.27 -9.01
CA TRP A 51 27.87 18.87 -10.35
C TRP A 51 29.06 18.91 -11.31
N ASP A 52 29.85 19.98 -11.28
CA ASP A 52 30.99 20.14 -12.18
C ASP A 52 32.10 19.13 -11.87
N LEU A 53 32.26 18.72 -10.60
CA LEU A 53 33.27 17.75 -10.16
C LEU A 53 32.87 16.27 -10.38
N ALA A 54 31.60 15.93 -10.15
CA ALA A 54 31.14 14.52 -10.13
C ALA A 54 30.09 14.19 -11.21
N GLY A 55 29.36 15.20 -11.69
CA GLY A 55 28.42 15.05 -12.78
C GLY A 55 29.14 14.79 -14.12
N PRO A 56 28.49 14.12 -15.07
CA PRO A 56 29.08 13.95 -16.39
C PRO A 56 29.14 15.30 -17.12
N PRO A 57 30.30 15.73 -17.65
CA PRO A 57 30.39 16.95 -18.45
C PRO A 57 29.52 16.86 -19.72
N GLN A 58 29.45 15.67 -20.32
CA GLN A 58 28.55 15.25 -21.38
C GLN A 58 28.28 13.74 -21.23
N GLY A 59 27.06 13.27 -21.53
CA GLY A 59 26.69 11.85 -21.48
C GLY A 59 25.80 11.44 -20.31
N VAL A 60 25.75 10.14 -20.03
CA VAL A 60 24.81 9.53 -19.07
C VAL A 60 25.35 9.58 -17.64
N ILE A 61 24.46 9.72 -16.64
CA ILE A 61 24.83 9.78 -15.23
C ILE A 61 24.95 8.35 -14.71
N THR A 62 26.17 7.88 -14.51
CA THR A 62 26.42 6.50 -14.06
C THR A 62 26.35 6.35 -12.55
N ARG A 63 26.34 5.10 -12.07
CA ARG A 63 26.48 4.76 -10.65
C ARG A 63 27.71 5.41 -10.01
N THR A 64 28.83 5.44 -10.72
CA THR A 64 30.08 6.06 -10.25
C THR A 64 29.92 7.57 -10.06
N ASN A 65 29.22 8.25 -10.97
CA ASN A 65 28.94 9.68 -10.83
C ASN A 65 28.13 9.94 -9.55
N LEU A 66 27.07 9.17 -9.32
CA LEU A 66 26.25 9.31 -8.13
C LEU A 66 27.06 9.09 -6.84
N TYR A 67 27.86 8.03 -6.76
CA TYR A 67 28.61 7.76 -5.55
C TYR A 67 29.62 8.87 -5.24
N LYS A 68 30.27 9.43 -6.27
CA LYS A 68 31.19 10.56 -6.10
C LYS A 68 30.45 11.79 -5.57
N THR A 69 29.25 12.01 -6.10
CA THR A 69 28.34 13.08 -5.66
C THR A 69 28.03 12.94 -4.18
N LEU A 70 27.61 11.76 -3.73
CA LEU A 70 27.22 11.53 -2.33
C LEU A 70 28.40 11.71 -1.37
N ALA A 71 29.61 11.29 -1.76
CA ALA A 71 30.83 11.50 -0.98
C ALA A 71 31.17 12.99 -0.88
N LEU A 72 31.13 13.72 -2.00
CA LEU A 72 31.36 15.16 -2.04
C LEU A 72 30.30 15.93 -1.23
N VAL A 73 29.04 15.55 -1.32
CA VAL A 73 27.96 16.14 -0.50
C VAL A 73 28.26 15.95 0.99
N ALA A 74 28.60 14.73 1.42
CA ALA A 74 28.89 14.46 2.81
C ALA A 74 30.11 15.25 3.32
N TRP A 75 31.16 15.41 2.51
CA TRP A 75 32.30 16.26 2.85
C TRP A 75 31.95 17.75 2.88
N ALA A 76 31.10 18.23 1.98
CA ALA A 76 30.61 19.62 2.02
C ALA A 76 29.83 19.89 3.32
N GLN A 77 28.97 18.97 3.73
CA GLN A 77 28.19 19.07 4.98
C GLN A 77 29.08 19.02 6.22
N GLN A 78 30.25 18.37 6.15
CA GLN A 78 31.28 18.39 7.19
C GLN A 78 32.15 19.66 7.16
N GLY A 79 31.88 20.62 6.27
CA GLY A 79 32.62 21.87 6.15
C GLY A 79 33.98 21.74 5.44
N LYS A 80 34.23 20.64 4.71
CA LYS A 80 35.47 20.49 3.94
C LYS A 80 35.43 21.31 2.65
N ILE A 81 36.60 21.80 2.23
CA ILE A 81 36.77 22.48 0.95
C ILE A 81 36.75 21.44 -0.18
N LEU A 82 35.75 21.55 -1.05
CA LEU A 82 35.55 20.63 -2.17
C LEU A 82 36.69 20.73 -3.19
N SER A 83 37.23 19.59 -3.61
CA SER A 83 38.22 19.48 -4.69
C SER A 83 38.29 18.04 -5.22
N GLU A 84 38.76 17.84 -6.45
CA GLU A 84 38.98 16.50 -7.02
C GLU A 84 39.92 15.64 -6.17
N LYS A 85 40.92 16.30 -5.55
CA LYS A 85 41.91 15.68 -4.67
C LYS A 85 41.31 15.00 -3.43
N LEU A 86 40.09 15.38 -3.01
CA LEU A 86 39.43 14.71 -1.88
C LEU A 86 39.05 13.26 -2.19
N LEU A 87 38.66 12.98 -3.43
CA LEU A 87 38.31 11.61 -3.85
C LEU A 87 39.57 10.76 -4.04
N GLU A 88 40.66 11.37 -4.54
CA GLU A 88 41.94 10.71 -4.80
C GLU A 88 42.74 10.42 -3.52
N ASN A 89 42.71 11.33 -2.54
CA ASN A 89 43.50 11.22 -1.31
C ASN A 89 42.71 10.60 -0.14
N PHE A 90 41.57 9.96 -0.42
CA PHE A 90 40.76 9.37 0.64
C PHE A 90 41.35 8.04 1.12
N SER A 91 41.92 8.03 2.34
CA SER A 91 42.53 6.85 2.97
C SER A 91 41.68 6.26 4.11
N GLY A 92 40.40 6.60 4.20
CA GLY A 92 39.50 6.12 5.25
C GLY A 92 38.96 4.72 4.94
N LYS A 93 38.50 3.99 5.98
CA LYS A 93 37.91 2.65 5.81
C LYS A 93 36.64 2.65 4.95
N GLU A 94 35.77 3.65 5.15
CA GLU A 94 34.47 3.77 4.46
C GLU A 94 34.19 5.24 4.13
N TYR A 95 33.63 5.50 2.94
CA TYR A 95 33.26 6.86 2.52
C TYR A 95 32.15 7.47 3.42
N PRO A 96 32.14 8.79 3.64
CA PRO A 96 31.16 9.43 4.52
C PRO A 96 29.74 9.41 3.95
N SER A 97 28.75 9.24 4.82
CA SER A 97 27.34 9.27 4.44
C SER A 97 26.77 10.70 4.48
N PRO A 98 26.08 11.17 3.42
CA PRO A 98 25.46 12.49 3.43
C PRO A 98 24.16 12.48 4.24
N ALA A 99 23.84 13.62 4.86
CA ALA A 99 22.51 13.90 5.39
C ALA A 99 21.58 14.30 4.23
N LEU A 100 20.54 13.51 3.97
CA LEU A 100 19.56 13.80 2.93
C LEU A 100 18.20 14.13 3.56
N SER A 101 17.46 15.03 2.92
CA SER A 101 16.04 15.28 3.23
C SER A 101 15.15 14.17 2.65
N ASP A 102 13.83 14.40 2.63
CA ASP A 102 12.87 13.46 2.05
C ASP A 102 13.15 13.22 0.55
N LEU A 103 13.35 11.94 0.19
CA LEU A 103 13.58 11.51 -1.20
C LEU A 103 12.29 11.19 -1.96
N SER A 104 11.11 11.39 -1.36
CA SER A 104 9.81 11.26 -2.05
C SER A 104 9.72 12.08 -3.35
N PRO A 105 10.23 13.33 -3.44
CA PRO A 105 10.25 14.08 -4.69
C PRO A 105 11.03 13.39 -5.81
N VAL A 106 12.18 12.77 -5.47
CA VAL A 106 13.03 12.04 -6.42
C VAL A 106 12.31 10.81 -6.95
N ARG A 107 11.68 10.02 -6.05
CA ARG A 107 10.88 8.84 -6.42
C ARG A 107 9.68 9.21 -7.30
N ASN A 108 8.97 10.27 -6.94
CA ASN A 108 7.81 10.74 -7.71
C ASN A 108 8.22 11.22 -9.11
N LEU A 109 9.37 11.89 -9.24
CA LEU A 109 9.89 12.32 -10.53
C LEU A 109 10.34 11.13 -11.38
N LYS A 110 11.06 10.16 -10.79
CA LYS A 110 11.43 8.91 -11.46
C LYS A 110 10.21 8.18 -12.01
N CYS A 111 9.16 8.04 -11.20
CA CYS A 111 7.89 7.47 -11.62
C CYS A 111 7.31 8.21 -12.83
N LYS A 112 7.19 9.54 -12.75
CA LYS A 112 6.66 10.37 -13.84
C LYS A 112 7.46 10.21 -15.13
N ILE A 113 8.79 10.13 -15.05
CA ILE A 113 9.66 9.95 -16.21
C ILE A 113 9.50 8.54 -16.78
N SER A 114 9.46 7.51 -15.93
CA SER A 114 9.28 6.12 -16.36
C SER A 114 7.95 5.92 -17.11
N LEU A 115 6.86 6.47 -16.56
CA LEU A 115 5.54 6.44 -17.20
C LEU A 115 5.49 7.23 -18.51
N LYS A 116 6.30 8.29 -18.64
CA LYS A 116 6.42 9.02 -19.91
C LYS A 116 7.22 8.25 -20.96
N SER A 117 8.24 7.49 -20.55
CA SER A 117 9.09 6.73 -21.47
C SER A 117 8.42 5.49 -22.06
N ASP A 118 7.63 4.78 -21.25
CA ASP A 118 6.81 3.64 -21.70
C ASP A 118 5.46 3.70 -20.99
N PRO A 119 4.47 4.41 -21.56
CA PRO A 119 3.16 4.58 -20.93
C PRO A 119 2.40 3.26 -20.73
N SER A 120 2.80 2.18 -21.43
CA SER A 120 2.16 0.87 -21.32
C SER A 120 2.63 0.07 -20.10
N LYS A 121 3.76 0.44 -19.48
CA LYS A 121 4.30 -0.27 -18.32
C LYS A 121 4.22 0.56 -17.06
N LEU A 122 3.64 -0.03 -16.03
CA LEU A 122 3.57 0.62 -14.72
C LEU A 122 4.96 0.78 -14.12
N GLY A 123 5.81 -0.25 -14.21
CA GLY A 123 7.21 -0.20 -13.77
C GLY A 123 7.41 -0.13 -12.25
N PHE A 124 6.36 -0.33 -11.45
CA PHE A 124 6.43 -0.35 -9.99
C PHE A 124 6.60 -1.78 -9.46
N LYS A 125 7.61 -1.98 -8.61
CA LYS A 125 7.67 -3.14 -7.72
C LYS A 125 6.93 -2.83 -6.42
N TYR A 126 6.56 -3.85 -5.66
CA TYR A 126 5.90 -3.63 -4.36
C TYR A 126 6.68 -2.69 -3.43
N ILE A 127 8.01 -2.81 -3.42
CA ILE A 127 8.86 -1.96 -2.59
C ILE A 127 8.67 -0.48 -2.93
N ASP A 128 8.58 -0.12 -4.21
CA ASP A 128 8.36 1.26 -4.65
C ASP A 128 7.00 1.78 -4.16
N ILE A 129 5.96 0.94 -4.26
CA ILE A 129 4.59 1.24 -3.81
C ILE A 129 4.57 1.52 -2.30
N THR A 130 5.28 0.72 -1.49
CA THR A 130 5.32 0.92 -0.03
C THR A 130 6.00 2.22 0.39
N GLN A 131 6.87 2.76 -0.46
CA GLN A 131 7.60 4.00 -0.16
C GLN A 131 6.79 5.25 -0.46
N VAL A 132 5.70 5.14 -1.24
CA VAL A 132 4.83 6.28 -1.59
C VAL A 132 4.27 6.95 -0.35
N ASP A 133 3.75 6.17 0.60
CA ASP A 133 3.28 6.69 1.89
C ASP A 133 3.25 5.58 2.96
N SER A 134 3.29 5.99 4.23
CA SER A 134 3.01 5.15 5.39
C SER A 134 1.81 5.71 6.12
N ILE A 135 0.71 4.95 6.12
CA ILE A 135 -0.56 5.33 6.72
C ILE A 135 -0.79 4.54 8.01
N THR A 136 -1.13 5.24 9.09
CA THR A 136 -1.66 4.62 10.31
C THR A 136 -3.04 5.17 10.62
N VAL A 137 -3.92 4.29 11.12
CA VAL A 137 -5.28 4.67 11.54
C VAL A 137 -5.51 4.12 12.93
N GLU A 138 -5.71 5.00 13.91
CA GLU A 138 -5.91 4.63 15.31
C GLU A 138 -7.33 5.02 15.74
N LEU A 139 -7.95 4.23 16.63
CA LEU A 139 -9.25 4.58 17.18
C LEU A 139 -9.05 5.64 18.29
N VAL A 140 -9.75 6.75 18.21
CA VAL A 140 -9.71 7.77 19.26
C VAL A 140 -10.52 7.26 20.46
N PRO A 141 -9.92 7.14 21.65
CA PRO A 141 -10.62 6.65 22.83
C PRO A 141 -11.68 7.65 23.30
N GLU A 142 -12.84 7.14 23.73
CA GLU A 142 -13.87 7.96 24.37
C GLU A 142 -13.34 8.50 25.71
N LYS A 143 -13.35 9.83 25.88
CA LYS A 143 -12.96 10.44 27.15
C LYS A 143 -14.03 10.17 28.20
N LYS A 144 -13.63 9.73 29.41
CA LYS A 144 -14.56 9.54 30.54
C LYS A 144 -15.42 10.80 30.73
N GLY A 145 -16.74 10.68 30.60
CA GLY A 145 -17.71 11.77 30.77
C GLY A 145 -18.14 12.50 29.48
N LEU A 146 -17.51 12.25 28.33
CA LEU A 146 -18.00 12.72 27.02
C LEU A 146 -18.44 11.53 26.16
N PHE A 147 -19.75 11.43 25.91
CA PHE A 147 -20.27 10.50 24.91
C PHE A 147 -19.97 11.05 23.51
N LEU A 148 -19.03 10.43 22.79
CA LEU A 148 -18.83 10.71 21.37
C LEU A 148 -20.04 10.15 20.59
N LYS A 149 -20.76 11.01 19.87
CA LYS A 149 -21.91 10.59 19.04
C LYS A 149 -21.49 9.61 17.93
N HIS A 150 -20.23 9.67 17.51
CA HIS A 150 -19.65 8.87 16.44
C HIS A 150 -18.21 8.48 16.78
N SER A 151 -17.78 7.29 16.38
CA SER A 151 -16.38 6.88 16.48
C SER A 151 -15.49 7.71 15.55
N GLU A 152 -14.39 8.21 16.11
CA GLU A 152 -13.38 9.00 15.41
C GLU A 152 -12.08 8.20 15.26
N TYR A 153 -11.35 8.48 14.19
CA TYR A 153 -10.12 7.83 13.81
C TYR A 153 -9.03 8.87 13.63
N LEU A 154 -7.89 8.65 14.28
CA LEU A 154 -6.69 9.43 14.09
C LEU A 154 -5.94 8.85 12.88
N VAL A 155 -5.86 9.63 11.81
CA VAL A 155 -5.18 9.26 10.57
C VAL A 155 -3.84 9.97 10.50
N THR A 156 -2.75 9.23 10.38
CA THR A 156 -1.40 9.80 10.19
C THR A 156 -0.87 9.41 8.81
N SER A 157 -0.32 10.40 8.09
CA SER A 157 0.43 10.19 6.83
C SER A 157 1.87 10.65 7.00
N ARG A 158 2.82 9.76 6.64
CA ARG A 158 4.24 10.09 6.61
C ARG A 158 4.56 11.07 5.48
N ARG A 159 4.00 10.84 4.29
CA ARG A 159 4.26 11.68 3.10
C ARG A 159 3.86 13.14 3.32
N PHE A 160 2.73 13.36 3.99
CA PHE A 160 2.22 14.71 4.23
C PHE A 160 2.65 15.28 5.59
N ASN A 161 3.41 14.51 6.39
CA ASN A 161 3.74 14.85 7.77
C ASN A 161 2.54 15.37 8.57
N SER A 162 1.40 14.68 8.43
CA SER A 162 0.09 15.15 8.91
C SER A 162 -0.55 14.14 9.83
N ARG A 163 -1.39 14.65 10.74
CA ARG A 163 -2.18 13.88 11.67
C ARG A 163 -3.54 14.53 11.83
N VAL A 164 -4.58 13.92 11.27
CA VAL A 164 -5.93 14.47 11.22
C VAL A 164 -6.95 13.51 11.82
N THR A 165 -7.99 14.06 12.43
CA THR A 165 -9.12 13.28 12.93
C THR A 165 -10.18 13.15 11.83
N ARG A 166 -10.66 11.92 11.61
CA ARG A 166 -11.70 11.59 10.63
C ARG A 166 -12.73 10.64 11.22
N ARG A 167 -13.99 10.79 10.86
CA ARG A 167 -15.06 9.81 11.17
C ARG A 167 -15.30 8.88 9.98
N TYR A 168 -15.95 7.74 10.21
CA TYR A 168 -16.26 6.78 9.14
C TYR A 168 -16.97 7.43 7.93
N ASN A 169 -17.91 8.35 8.15
CA ASN A 169 -18.60 9.03 7.06
C ASN A 169 -17.69 9.95 6.22
N ASP A 170 -16.53 10.39 6.75
CA ASP A 170 -15.54 11.14 5.97
C ASP A 170 -14.90 10.24 4.91
N PHE A 171 -14.58 8.99 5.28
CA PHE A 171 -14.08 7.98 4.35
C PHE A 171 -15.12 7.65 3.27
N VAL A 172 -16.41 7.60 3.62
CA VAL A 172 -17.50 7.40 2.65
C VAL A 172 -17.54 8.53 1.62
N ILE A 173 -17.48 9.78 2.08
CA ILE A 173 -17.46 10.94 1.18
C ILE A 173 -16.25 10.88 0.25
N LEU A 174 -15.06 10.59 0.80
CA LEU A 174 -13.86 10.44 -0.01
C LEU A 174 -14.01 9.33 -1.05
N ASN A 175 -14.51 8.16 -0.65
CA ASN A 175 -14.72 7.04 -1.56
C ASN A 175 -15.65 7.40 -2.73
N ASP A 176 -16.75 8.10 -2.45
CA ASP A 176 -17.69 8.53 -3.49
C ASP A 176 -17.05 9.54 -4.46
N LEU A 177 -16.28 10.50 -3.93
CA LEU A 177 -15.52 11.45 -4.75
C LEU A 177 -14.49 10.74 -5.62
N LEU A 178 -13.77 9.76 -5.07
CA LEU A 178 -12.76 8.98 -5.80
C LEU A 178 -13.38 8.11 -6.89
N LEU A 179 -14.53 7.48 -6.65
CA LEU A 179 -15.23 6.70 -7.68
C LEU A 179 -15.71 7.56 -8.85
N ASN A 180 -16.13 8.81 -8.59
CA ASN A 180 -16.50 9.77 -9.64
C ASN A 180 -15.27 10.30 -10.39
N ARG A 181 -14.18 10.60 -9.67
CA ARG A 181 -12.94 11.12 -10.25
C ARG A 181 -12.17 10.07 -11.03
N PHE A 182 -12.16 8.82 -10.57
CA PHE A 182 -11.36 7.71 -11.11
C PHE A 182 -12.21 6.47 -11.41
N PRO A 183 -13.17 6.55 -12.37
CA PRO A 183 -14.10 5.47 -12.65
C PRO A 183 -13.40 4.18 -13.12
N TYR A 184 -12.21 4.31 -13.71
CA TYR A 184 -11.46 3.23 -14.36
C TYR A 184 -10.25 2.73 -13.55
N ARG A 185 -10.14 3.13 -12.27
CA ARG A 185 -9.03 2.75 -11.36
C ARG A 185 -9.48 1.81 -10.26
N ILE A 186 -8.52 1.14 -9.61
CA ILE A 186 -8.78 0.33 -8.42
C ILE A 186 -9.09 1.27 -7.25
N ILE A 187 -10.35 1.26 -6.80
CA ILE A 187 -10.80 1.91 -5.56
C ILE A 187 -11.35 0.81 -4.62
N PRO A 188 -10.75 0.59 -3.44
CA PRO A 188 -11.16 -0.51 -2.58
C PRO A 188 -12.53 -0.31 -1.93
N ARG A 189 -13.16 -1.42 -1.51
CA ARG A 189 -14.42 -1.37 -0.75
C ARG A 189 -14.17 -0.90 0.68
N LEU A 190 -15.02 0.00 1.17
CA LEU A 190 -15.06 0.36 2.58
C LEU A 190 -15.66 -0.78 3.43
N PRO A 191 -15.27 -0.91 4.71
CA PRO A 191 -15.91 -1.85 5.63
C PRO A 191 -17.39 -1.49 5.84
N PRO A 192 -18.27 -2.45 6.14
CA PRO A 192 -19.71 -2.20 6.20
C PRO A 192 -20.13 -1.22 7.30
N LYS A 193 -21.17 -0.44 7.00
CA LYS A 193 -21.85 0.44 7.94
C LYS A 193 -22.75 -0.37 8.88
N ARG A 194 -22.17 -1.01 9.90
CA ARG A 194 -22.96 -1.62 11.00
C ARG A 194 -23.29 -0.57 12.06
N ILE A 195 -24.47 -0.75 12.67
CA ILE A 195 -25.07 0.12 13.70
C ILE A 195 -24.56 -0.26 15.10
N VAL A 196 -24.16 -1.51 15.32
CA VAL A 196 -23.68 -1.99 16.63
C VAL A 196 -22.17 -1.73 16.78
N SER A 197 -21.79 -1.07 17.86
CA SER A 197 -20.42 -0.68 18.20
C SER A 197 -19.89 -1.47 19.40
N ASP A 198 -19.61 -2.76 19.20
CA ASP A 198 -18.74 -3.47 20.15
C ASP A 198 -17.26 -3.17 19.85
N SER A 199 -16.39 -3.32 20.85
CA SER A 199 -14.96 -2.99 20.74
C SER A 199 -14.25 -3.80 19.67
N GLN A 200 -14.63 -5.07 19.51
CA GLN A 200 -14.10 -5.97 18.49
C GLN A 200 -14.44 -5.48 17.07
N PHE A 201 -15.67 -5.03 16.85
CA PHE A 201 -16.13 -4.49 15.60
C PHE A 201 -15.42 -3.19 15.24
N LEU A 202 -15.25 -2.28 16.21
CA LEU A 202 -14.52 -1.03 15.99
C LEU A 202 -13.07 -1.29 15.59
N GLU A 203 -12.41 -2.28 16.20
CA GLU A 203 -11.04 -2.66 15.85
C GLU A 203 -10.95 -3.33 14.46
N VAL A 204 -11.91 -4.20 14.10
CA VAL A 204 -11.99 -4.77 12.75
C VAL A 204 -12.20 -3.68 11.70
N ARG A 205 -13.08 -2.71 11.98
CA ARG A 205 -13.33 -1.56 11.10
C ARG A 205 -12.09 -0.69 10.98
N ARG A 206 -11.41 -0.35 12.08
CA ARG A 206 -10.18 0.44 12.08
C ARG A 206 -9.11 -0.18 11.17
N ARG A 207 -8.87 -1.49 11.31
CA ARG A 207 -7.93 -2.23 10.45
C ARG A 207 -8.32 -2.19 8.98
N ALA A 208 -9.60 -2.38 8.67
CA ALA A 208 -10.09 -2.27 7.31
C ALA A 208 -9.96 -0.84 6.72
N LEU A 209 -10.23 0.21 7.51
CA LEU A 209 -10.00 1.59 7.10
C LEU A 209 -8.51 1.89 6.85
N GLN A 210 -7.61 1.36 7.69
CA GLN A 210 -6.17 1.48 7.48
C GLN A 210 -5.75 0.84 6.16
N ARG A 211 -6.18 -0.39 5.89
CA ARG A 211 -5.87 -1.07 4.61
C ARG A 211 -6.45 -0.31 3.43
N TRP A 212 -7.71 0.10 3.51
CA TRP A 212 -8.38 0.90 2.48
C TRP A 212 -7.59 2.17 2.13
N LEU A 213 -7.26 2.97 3.15
CA LEU A 213 -6.55 4.23 2.95
C LEU A 213 -5.11 4.00 2.50
N THR A 214 -4.45 2.94 2.99
CA THR A 214 -3.12 2.53 2.53
C THR A 214 -3.11 2.25 1.02
N LEU A 215 -4.11 1.52 0.50
CA LEU A 215 -4.20 1.23 -0.93
C LEU A 215 -4.44 2.48 -1.76
N VAL A 216 -5.37 3.34 -1.32
CA VAL A 216 -5.69 4.60 -2.00
C VAL A 216 -4.48 5.55 -2.02
N CYS A 217 -3.81 5.75 -0.89
CA CYS A 217 -2.67 6.67 -0.78
C CYS A 217 -1.39 6.13 -1.43
N ARG A 218 -1.30 4.83 -1.71
CA ARG A 218 -0.17 4.22 -2.42
C ARG A 218 -0.45 3.94 -3.90
N HIS A 219 -1.66 4.19 -4.38
CA HIS A 219 -2.01 4.00 -5.78
C HIS A 219 -1.23 5.00 -6.66
N PRO A 220 -0.48 4.55 -7.69
CA PRO A 220 0.40 5.41 -8.50
C PRO A 220 -0.28 6.66 -9.09
N THR A 221 -1.50 6.53 -9.62
CA THR A 221 -2.30 7.67 -10.09
C THR A 221 -3.00 8.42 -8.97
N VAL A 222 -3.87 7.74 -8.20
CA VAL A 222 -4.79 8.38 -7.24
C VAL A 222 -4.07 9.15 -6.12
N CYS A 223 -2.88 8.72 -5.69
CA CYS A 223 -2.15 9.37 -4.60
C CYS A 223 -1.68 10.80 -4.90
N HIS A 224 -1.73 11.23 -6.17
CA HIS A 224 -1.37 12.58 -6.58
C HIS A 224 -2.56 13.54 -6.64
N ASP A 225 -3.78 13.03 -6.46
CA ASP A 225 -4.98 13.85 -6.56
C ASP A 225 -5.11 14.79 -5.36
N ALA A 226 -5.55 16.03 -5.61
CA ALA A 226 -5.73 17.04 -4.58
C ALA A 226 -6.76 16.62 -3.51
N THR A 227 -7.72 15.76 -3.87
CA THR A 227 -8.70 15.21 -2.93
C THR A 227 -8.03 14.38 -1.82
N ILE A 228 -6.97 13.63 -2.15
CA ILE A 228 -6.20 12.84 -1.17
C ILE A 228 -5.42 13.76 -0.23
N SER A 229 -4.70 14.74 -0.80
CA SER A 229 -3.97 15.72 0.01
C SER A 229 -4.93 16.42 0.98
N PHE A 230 -6.07 16.91 0.49
CA PHE A 230 -7.06 17.58 1.32
C PHE A 230 -7.61 16.68 2.44
N PHE A 231 -7.93 15.42 2.12
CA PHE A 231 -8.40 14.45 3.12
C PHE A 231 -7.35 14.19 4.20
N LEU A 232 -6.06 14.23 3.89
CA LEU A 232 -4.99 13.94 4.84
C LEU A 232 -4.51 15.17 5.62
N THR A 233 -4.75 16.39 5.15
CA THR A 233 -4.18 17.61 5.77
C THR A 233 -5.19 18.60 6.34
N ASP A 234 -6.47 18.56 5.94
CA ASP A 234 -7.44 19.56 6.43
C ASP A 234 -7.90 19.25 7.87
N GLU A 235 -7.64 20.16 8.82
CA GLU A 235 -8.01 20.00 10.23
C GLU A 235 -9.34 20.68 10.60
N SER A 236 -10.12 21.12 9.61
CA SER A 236 -11.31 21.93 9.88
C SER A 236 -12.49 21.12 10.43
N VAL A 237 -13.26 21.74 11.31
CA VAL A 237 -14.49 21.15 11.87
C VAL A 237 -15.56 20.94 10.78
N GLU A 238 -15.55 21.78 9.75
CA GLU A 238 -16.46 21.73 8.59
C GLU A 238 -15.92 20.89 7.43
N PHE A 239 -15.01 19.95 7.70
CA PHE A 239 -14.36 19.12 6.68
C PHE A 239 -15.33 18.56 5.62
N GLN A 240 -16.48 18.03 6.04
CA GLN A 240 -17.42 17.34 5.16
C GLN A 240 -18.11 18.22 4.12
N SER A 241 -18.45 19.47 4.46
CA SER A 241 -19.04 20.41 3.50
C SER A 241 -17.94 20.86 2.54
N ARG A 242 -16.78 21.26 3.08
CA ARG A 242 -15.65 21.76 2.30
C ARG A 242 -15.14 20.78 1.26
N ILE A 243 -14.90 19.51 1.63
CA ILE A 243 -14.40 18.51 0.67
C ILE A 243 -15.42 18.27 -0.47
N ARG A 244 -16.72 18.28 -0.17
CA ARG A 244 -17.75 18.13 -1.20
C ARG A 244 -17.79 19.36 -2.12
N ASP A 245 -17.75 20.56 -1.57
CA ASP A 245 -17.90 21.76 -2.37
C ASP A 245 -16.70 22.00 -3.28
N ILE A 246 -15.49 21.67 -2.82
CA ILE A 246 -14.27 21.78 -3.63
C ILE A 246 -14.23 20.73 -4.76
N PHE A 247 -14.57 19.47 -4.46
CA PHE A 247 -14.26 18.36 -5.38
C PHE A 247 -15.48 17.72 -6.08
N ARG A 248 -16.74 18.04 -5.70
CA ARG A 248 -17.95 17.42 -6.30
C ARG A 248 -18.03 17.56 -7.83
N ARG A 249 -17.51 18.66 -8.38
CA ARG A 249 -17.56 18.98 -9.82
C ARG A 249 -16.24 18.72 -10.54
N ALA A 250 -15.29 18.07 -9.90
CA ALA A 250 -14.05 17.71 -10.57
C ALA A 250 -14.37 16.77 -11.75
N PRO A 251 -13.84 17.06 -12.96
CA PRO A 251 -14.02 16.16 -14.10
C PRO A 251 -13.36 14.79 -13.81
N ASP A 252 -13.84 13.74 -14.47
CA ASP A 252 -13.21 12.41 -14.37
C ASP A 252 -11.80 12.38 -14.98
N GLU A 253 -11.03 11.33 -14.66
CA GLU A 253 -9.65 11.17 -15.13
C GLU A 253 -9.54 11.23 -16.66
N PHE A 254 -10.48 10.61 -17.37
CA PHE A 254 -10.49 10.55 -18.83
C PHE A 254 -10.52 11.94 -19.46
N MET A 255 -11.33 12.85 -18.90
CA MET A 255 -11.43 14.23 -19.38
C MET A 255 -10.16 15.06 -19.13
N THR A 256 -9.26 14.60 -18.25
CA THR A 256 -8.05 15.32 -17.84
C THR A 256 -6.74 14.63 -18.24
N SER A 257 -6.82 13.45 -18.84
CA SER A 257 -5.66 12.60 -19.09
C SER A 257 -5.06 12.87 -20.46
N ASP A 258 -3.76 13.18 -20.50
CA ASP A 258 -2.99 13.34 -21.74
C ASP A 258 -2.94 12.06 -22.57
N VAL A 259 -3.21 10.92 -21.94
CA VAL A 259 -3.11 9.58 -22.53
C VAL A 259 -4.44 9.13 -23.16
N ALA A 260 -5.55 9.78 -22.83
CA ALA A 260 -6.89 9.34 -23.21
C ALA A 260 -7.09 9.24 -24.72
N ALA A 261 -6.61 10.23 -25.49
CA ALA A 261 -6.76 10.27 -26.94
C ALA A 261 -5.96 9.18 -27.66
N ASN A 262 -4.83 8.74 -27.08
CA ASN A 262 -3.91 7.79 -27.71
C ASN A 262 -3.95 6.40 -27.06
N ALA A 263 -4.84 6.16 -26.09
CA ALA A 263 -4.88 4.96 -25.26
C ALA A 263 -4.83 3.65 -26.07
N LYS A 264 -5.55 3.61 -27.20
CA LYS A 264 -5.60 2.44 -28.09
C LYS A 264 -4.23 1.98 -28.58
N SER A 265 -3.34 2.92 -28.89
CA SER A 265 -1.98 2.65 -29.38
C SER A 265 -1.04 2.09 -28.31
N LEU A 266 -1.40 2.27 -27.03
CA LEU A 266 -0.61 1.85 -25.88
C LEU A 266 -1.03 0.47 -25.36
N LEU A 267 -2.13 -0.08 -25.88
CA LEU A 267 -2.58 -1.42 -25.56
C LEU A 267 -1.70 -2.45 -26.29
N PRO A 268 -1.26 -3.52 -25.62
CA PRO A 268 -0.60 -4.64 -26.29
C PRO A 268 -1.54 -5.28 -27.32
N VAL A 269 -0.99 -5.87 -28.39
CA VAL A 269 -1.78 -6.42 -29.51
C VAL A 269 -2.84 -7.43 -29.06
N ASP A 270 -2.56 -8.19 -27.98
CA ASP A 270 -3.46 -9.21 -27.40
C ASP A 270 -4.18 -8.74 -26.12
N TYR A 271 -4.56 -7.46 -26.03
CA TYR A 271 -5.20 -6.90 -24.82
C TYR A 271 -6.53 -7.54 -24.42
N ALA A 272 -7.19 -8.25 -25.34
CA ALA A 272 -8.41 -9.01 -25.05
C ALA A 272 -8.17 -10.20 -24.09
N GLU A 273 -6.94 -10.74 -24.03
CA GLU A 273 -6.55 -11.81 -23.11
C GLU A 273 -5.96 -11.30 -21.78
N ILE A 274 -5.61 -10.01 -21.70
CA ILE A 274 -4.91 -9.39 -20.55
C ILE A 274 -5.77 -9.39 -19.28
N THR A 275 -7.09 -9.42 -19.41
CA THR A 275 -7.95 -9.77 -18.28
C THR A 275 -8.12 -11.28 -18.21
N ASN A 276 -7.09 -12.00 -17.75
CA ASN A 276 -7.24 -13.41 -17.41
C ASN A 276 -8.06 -13.54 -16.11
N ARG A 277 -9.36 -13.24 -16.23
CA ARG A 277 -10.30 -13.09 -15.10
C ARG A 277 -10.40 -14.36 -14.26
N ASP A 278 -10.21 -15.52 -14.90
CA ASP A 278 -10.23 -16.81 -14.23
C ASP A 278 -9.03 -16.98 -13.28
N GLN A 279 -7.85 -16.50 -13.69
CA GLN A 279 -6.67 -16.49 -12.82
C GLN A 279 -6.88 -15.58 -11.61
N ILE A 280 -7.37 -14.35 -11.82
CA ILE A 280 -7.65 -13.41 -10.73
C ILE A 280 -8.74 -13.96 -9.80
N ARG A 281 -9.79 -14.58 -10.35
CA ARG A 281 -10.84 -15.23 -9.56
C ARG A 281 -10.28 -16.36 -8.70
N THR A 282 -9.40 -17.18 -9.27
CA THR A 282 -8.70 -18.25 -8.55
C THR A 282 -7.81 -17.68 -7.45
N LEU A 283 -7.04 -16.62 -7.73
CA LEU A 283 -6.23 -15.91 -6.74
C LEU A 283 -7.10 -15.37 -5.59
N ILE A 284 -8.24 -14.74 -5.88
CA ILE A 284 -9.18 -14.26 -4.86
C ILE A 284 -9.63 -15.41 -3.96
N GLN A 285 -9.99 -16.56 -4.53
CA GLN A 285 -10.42 -17.74 -3.76
C GLN A 285 -9.31 -18.27 -2.86
N VAL A 286 -8.10 -18.45 -3.41
CA VAL A 286 -6.94 -18.97 -2.68
C VAL A 286 -6.53 -18.01 -1.55
N ILE A 287 -6.33 -16.72 -1.86
CA ILE A 287 -5.92 -15.72 -0.87
C ILE A 287 -7.00 -15.51 0.19
N SER A 288 -8.28 -15.54 -0.19
CA SER A 288 -9.40 -15.52 0.77
C SER A 288 -9.35 -16.70 1.73
N ARG A 289 -9.10 -17.92 1.21
CA ARG A 289 -8.97 -19.11 2.04
C ARG A 289 -7.75 -19.05 2.95
N LEU A 290 -6.60 -18.60 2.46
CA LEU A 290 -5.39 -18.40 3.27
C LEU A 290 -5.64 -17.40 4.40
N LYS A 291 -6.27 -16.26 4.11
CA LYS A 291 -6.61 -15.26 5.12
C LYS A 291 -7.55 -15.82 6.17
N PHE A 292 -8.55 -16.60 5.75
CA PHE A 292 -9.48 -17.26 6.66
C PHE A 292 -8.74 -18.23 7.60
N LEU A 293 -7.88 -19.11 7.05
CA LEU A 293 -7.12 -20.07 7.86
C LEU A 293 -6.16 -19.38 8.84
N ALA A 294 -5.49 -18.31 8.42
CA ALA A 294 -4.63 -17.51 9.31
C ALA A 294 -5.45 -16.88 10.46
N LYS A 295 -6.66 -16.39 10.16
CA LYS A 295 -7.55 -15.83 11.18
C LYS A 295 -8.00 -16.90 12.19
N GLU A 296 -8.44 -18.06 11.72
CA GLU A 296 -8.84 -19.18 12.60
C GLU A 296 -7.70 -19.61 13.52
N ASP A 297 -6.47 -19.61 13.00
CA ASP A 297 -5.30 -19.95 13.79
C ASP A 297 -4.96 -18.90 14.86
N ILE A 298 -5.08 -17.61 14.54
CA ILE A 298 -4.95 -16.51 15.52
C ILE A 298 -5.99 -16.63 16.63
N GLU A 299 -7.25 -16.92 16.28
CA GLU A 299 -8.33 -17.11 17.25
C GLU A 299 -8.06 -18.32 18.15
N ARG A 300 -7.63 -19.45 17.56
CA ARG A 300 -7.22 -20.64 18.31
C ARG A 300 -6.04 -20.37 19.25
N GLN A 301 -5.02 -19.66 18.82
CA GLN A 301 -3.88 -19.27 19.67
C GLN A 301 -4.32 -18.39 20.84
N SER A 302 -5.25 -17.46 20.60
CA SER A 302 -5.78 -16.58 21.64
C SER A 302 -6.62 -17.34 22.66
N SER A 303 -7.43 -18.32 22.21
CA SER A 303 -8.18 -19.20 23.11
C SER A 303 -7.24 -20.08 23.94
N TYR A 304 -6.22 -20.69 23.31
CA TYR A 304 -5.21 -21.47 24.02
C TYR A 304 -4.47 -20.66 25.09
N ALA A 305 -4.17 -19.39 24.81
CA ALA A 305 -3.55 -18.50 25.78
C ALA A 305 -4.44 -18.29 27.02
N LYS A 306 -5.74 -18.05 26.82
CA LYS A 306 -6.70 -17.91 27.92
C LYS A 306 -6.83 -19.18 28.74
N ASP A 307 -6.99 -20.33 28.08
CA ASP A 307 -7.11 -21.62 28.76
C ASP A 307 -5.84 -21.94 29.57
N SER A 308 -4.66 -21.59 29.04
CA SER A 308 -3.38 -21.77 29.73
C SER A 308 -3.24 -20.84 30.95
N GLU A 309 -3.72 -19.61 30.85
CA GLU A 309 -3.75 -18.65 31.96
C GLU A 309 -4.71 -19.11 33.08
N ASP A 310 -5.88 -19.61 32.70
CA ASP A 310 -6.86 -20.17 33.64
C ASP A 310 -6.30 -21.40 34.36
N LEU A 311 -5.69 -22.34 33.62
CA LEU A 311 -5.03 -23.51 34.21
C LEU A 311 -3.90 -23.10 35.16
N ALA A 312 -3.10 -22.11 34.77
CA ALA A 312 -2.04 -21.58 35.62
C ALA A 312 -2.58 -21.02 36.94
N SER A 313 -3.69 -20.29 36.90
CA SER A 313 -4.37 -19.75 38.08
C SER A 313 -4.91 -20.84 39.02
N VAL A 314 -5.52 -21.89 38.45
CA VAL A 314 -6.02 -23.05 39.23
C VAL A 314 -4.87 -23.78 39.91
N LEU A 315 -3.78 -24.05 39.19
CA LEU A 315 -2.59 -24.70 39.77
C LEU A 315 -1.92 -23.82 40.82
N LYS A 316 -1.94 -22.49 40.64
CA LYS A 316 -1.45 -21.57 41.67
C LYS A 316 -2.26 -21.67 42.94
N THR A 317 -3.58 -21.73 42.81
CA THR A 317 -4.50 -21.89 43.94
C THR A 317 -4.23 -23.21 44.66
N LEU A 318 -4.10 -24.32 43.91
CA LEU A 318 -3.76 -25.63 44.48
C LEU A 318 -2.40 -25.61 45.20
N SER A 319 -1.41 -24.89 44.66
CA SER A 319 -0.06 -24.80 45.22
C SER A 319 0.00 -24.17 46.62
N VAL A 320 -1.02 -23.39 47.01
CA VAL A 320 -1.07 -22.71 48.32
C VAL A 320 -2.06 -23.36 49.29
N LEU A 321 -2.77 -24.41 48.87
CA LEU A 321 -3.67 -25.14 49.76
C LEU A 321 -2.87 -25.86 50.85
N ASN A 322 -3.32 -25.71 52.09
CA ASN A 322 -2.77 -26.40 53.23
C ASN A 322 -3.62 -27.64 53.52
N ILE A 323 -3.12 -28.81 53.12
CA ILE A 323 -3.80 -30.11 53.27
C ILE A 323 -3.16 -30.84 54.45
N ASP A 324 -3.97 -31.57 55.22
CA ASP A 324 -3.49 -32.39 56.33
C ASP A 324 -2.38 -33.36 55.88
N HIS A 325 -1.18 -33.17 56.42
CA HIS A 325 0.04 -33.89 56.07
C HIS A 325 0.01 -35.35 56.53
N THR A 326 -0.99 -35.75 57.33
CA THR A 326 -1.13 -37.09 57.90
C THR A 326 -1.24 -38.19 56.82
N TYR A 327 -1.67 -37.85 55.59
CA TYR A 327 -1.85 -38.81 54.50
C TYR A 327 -0.97 -38.54 53.26
N ILE A 328 -0.19 -37.46 53.23
CA ILE A 328 0.67 -37.08 52.08
C ILE A 328 2.02 -36.54 52.58
N GLU A 329 3.02 -37.42 52.66
CA GLU A 329 4.35 -37.09 53.22
C GLU A 329 5.13 -36.02 52.44
N LYS A 330 4.92 -35.91 51.11
CA LYS A 330 5.68 -34.99 50.23
C LYS A 330 4.88 -33.79 49.70
N TRP A 331 3.81 -33.36 50.38
CA TRP A 331 2.93 -32.25 49.90
C TRP A 331 3.69 -30.95 49.59
N SER A 332 4.68 -30.57 50.41
CA SER A 332 5.49 -29.36 50.19
C SER A 332 6.33 -29.39 48.90
N HIS A 333 6.71 -30.58 48.42
CA HIS A 333 7.36 -30.75 47.12
C HIS A 333 6.36 -30.56 45.97
N ILE A 334 5.17 -31.13 46.12
CA ILE A 334 4.07 -30.97 45.15
C ILE A 334 3.69 -29.48 45.04
N GLN A 335 3.53 -28.77 46.15
CA GLN A 335 3.23 -27.33 46.17
C GLN A 335 4.29 -26.49 45.41
N ARG A 336 5.58 -26.78 45.63
CA ARG A 336 6.68 -26.12 44.90
C ARG A 336 6.61 -26.40 43.40
N GLY A 337 6.38 -27.66 43.03
CA GLY A 337 6.17 -28.02 41.62
C GLY A 337 4.99 -27.26 41.02
N LEU A 338 3.81 -27.34 41.63
CA LEU A 338 2.62 -26.65 41.15
C LEU A 338 2.82 -25.14 40.96
N THR A 339 3.57 -24.49 41.86
CA THR A 339 3.96 -23.08 41.70
C THR A 339 4.80 -22.86 40.44
N ILE A 340 5.79 -23.72 40.18
CA ILE A 340 6.65 -23.63 39.00
C ILE A 340 5.83 -23.86 37.72
N ILE A 341 5.03 -24.93 37.63
CA ILE A 341 4.19 -25.18 36.44
C ILE A 341 3.25 -24.00 36.19
N SER A 342 2.61 -23.47 37.23
CA SER A 342 1.74 -22.30 37.12
C SER A 342 2.47 -21.10 36.49
N GLN A 343 3.68 -20.78 36.96
CA GLN A 343 4.48 -19.69 36.39
C GLN A 343 4.84 -19.93 34.92
N GLU A 344 5.19 -21.17 34.55
CA GLU A 344 5.52 -21.50 33.16
C GLU A 344 4.29 -21.44 32.25
N LEU A 345 3.13 -21.92 32.69
CA LEU A 345 1.88 -21.82 31.93
C LEU A 345 1.47 -20.37 31.69
N HIS A 346 1.63 -19.49 32.68
CA HIS A 346 1.47 -18.04 32.47
C HIS A 346 2.46 -17.48 31.45
N ALA A 347 3.72 -17.93 31.46
CA ALA A 347 4.71 -17.49 30.47
C ALA A 347 4.33 -17.95 29.05
N VAL A 348 3.88 -19.21 28.90
CA VAL A 348 3.38 -19.75 27.63
C VAL A 348 2.14 -18.99 27.15
N ALA A 349 1.18 -18.71 28.04
CA ALA A 349 -0.01 -17.93 27.71
C ALA A 349 0.34 -16.55 27.14
N ASN A 350 1.23 -15.82 27.82
CA ASN A 350 1.72 -14.51 27.38
C ASN A 350 2.41 -14.58 26.01
N LYS A 351 3.24 -15.60 25.78
CA LYS A 351 3.91 -15.80 24.48
C LYS A 351 2.94 -16.13 23.37
N SER A 352 1.99 -17.03 23.61
CA SER A 352 0.94 -17.36 22.63
C SER A 352 0.10 -16.14 22.26
N GLN A 353 -0.24 -15.29 23.24
CA GLN A 353 -0.97 -14.04 22.96
C GLN A 353 -0.13 -13.03 22.15
N GLN A 354 1.18 -12.92 22.43
CA GLN A 354 2.11 -12.11 21.63
C GLN A 354 2.23 -12.62 20.19
N HIS A 355 2.38 -13.94 20.01
CA HIS A 355 2.45 -14.55 18.68
C HIS A 355 1.16 -14.35 17.89
N ALA A 356 -0.01 -14.52 18.52
CA ALA A 356 -1.30 -14.23 17.89
C ALA A 356 -1.39 -12.77 17.40
N SER A 357 -0.91 -11.82 18.22
CA SER A 357 -0.90 -10.39 17.87
C SER A 357 0.07 -10.08 16.73
N VAL A 358 1.27 -10.68 16.72
CA VAL A 358 2.25 -10.52 15.64
C VAL A 358 1.74 -11.18 14.35
N GLU A 359 1.14 -12.36 14.41
CA GLU A 359 0.56 -13.06 13.26
C GLU A 359 -0.58 -12.26 12.63
N GLN A 360 -1.42 -11.65 13.48
CA GLN A 360 -2.48 -10.76 13.03
C GLN A 360 -1.93 -9.66 12.13
N ILE A 361 -0.86 -8.97 12.55
CA ILE A 361 -0.28 -7.84 11.82
C ILE A 361 0.55 -8.30 10.61
N THR A 362 1.43 -9.27 10.81
CA THR A 362 2.46 -9.65 9.83
C THR A 362 1.96 -10.64 8.78
N VAL A 363 0.84 -11.31 9.03
CA VAL A 363 0.26 -12.31 8.10
C VAL A 363 -1.17 -11.92 7.73
N SER A 364 -2.08 -11.87 8.69
CA SER A 364 -3.52 -11.72 8.40
C SER A 364 -3.86 -10.35 7.78
N GLU A 365 -3.29 -9.26 8.29
CA GLU A 365 -3.48 -7.92 7.70
C GLU A 365 -2.83 -7.78 6.31
N ARG A 366 -1.68 -8.42 6.08
CA ARG A 366 -1.01 -8.39 4.76
C ARG A 366 -1.76 -9.22 3.72
N LEU A 367 -2.26 -10.41 4.09
CA LEU A 367 -3.20 -11.17 3.26
C LEU A 367 -4.49 -10.38 3.02
N GLY A 368 -4.97 -9.66 4.05
CA GLY A 368 -6.09 -8.73 3.93
C GLY A 368 -5.86 -7.66 2.87
N LEU A 369 -4.69 -7.02 2.89
CA LEU A 369 -4.34 -5.98 1.93
C LEU A 369 -4.29 -6.52 0.50
N LEU A 370 -3.64 -7.68 0.30
CA LEU A 370 -3.57 -8.35 -1.00
C LEU A 370 -4.98 -8.75 -1.51
N LEU A 371 -5.80 -9.32 -0.64
CA LEU A 371 -7.18 -9.68 -0.96
C LEU A 371 -8.01 -8.44 -1.35
N ASP A 372 -7.86 -7.35 -0.60
CA ASP A 372 -8.59 -6.11 -0.84
C ASP A 372 -8.22 -5.56 -2.25
N VAL A 373 -6.96 -5.58 -2.67
CA VAL A 373 -6.53 -5.20 -4.05
C VAL A 373 -7.14 -6.11 -5.12
N LEU A 374 -7.06 -7.42 -4.94
CA LEU A 374 -7.58 -8.41 -5.90
C LEU A 374 -9.10 -8.26 -6.09
N VAL A 375 -9.86 -8.14 -5.00
CA VAL A 375 -11.31 -7.93 -5.05
C VAL A 375 -11.64 -6.61 -5.73
N SER A 376 -10.86 -5.57 -5.47
CA SER A 376 -11.10 -4.24 -6.05
C SER A 376 -10.81 -4.19 -7.54
N HIS A 377 -9.84 -4.97 -8.04
CA HIS A 377 -9.62 -5.18 -9.47
C HIS A 377 -10.77 -5.92 -10.13
N LYS A 378 -11.27 -6.99 -9.49
CA LYS A 378 -12.49 -7.67 -9.95
C LYS A 378 -13.66 -6.70 -10.04
N ASP A 379 -13.87 -5.87 -9.03
CA ASP A 379 -14.95 -4.87 -9.02
C ASP A 379 -14.79 -3.84 -10.13
N LEU A 380 -13.56 -3.40 -10.40
CA LEU A 380 -13.27 -2.52 -11.52
C LEU A 380 -13.73 -3.18 -12.84
N CYS A 381 -13.37 -4.44 -13.09
CA CYS A 381 -13.80 -5.15 -14.29
C CYS A 381 -15.33 -5.21 -14.40
N GLU A 382 -16.01 -5.58 -13.31
CA GLU A 382 -17.49 -5.62 -13.27
C GLU A 382 -18.13 -4.25 -13.51
N ARG A 383 -17.55 -3.16 -12.99
CA ARG A 383 -18.03 -1.78 -13.23
C ARG A 383 -17.94 -1.41 -14.71
N LEU A 384 -16.83 -1.76 -15.36
CA LEU A 384 -16.61 -1.46 -16.78
C LEU A 384 -17.56 -2.24 -17.68
N GLU A 385 -17.75 -3.54 -17.40
CA GLU A 385 -18.68 -4.40 -18.14
C GLU A 385 -20.12 -3.89 -18.04
N LYS A 386 -20.56 -3.49 -16.85
CA LYS A 386 -21.95 -3.04 -16.63
C LYS A 386 -22.20 -1.60 -17.10
N GLY A 387 -21.19 -0.73 -17.08
CA GLY A 387 -21.34 0.66 -17.49
C GLY A 387 -21.09 0.83 -18.99
N LEU A 388 -19.82 0.77 -19.39
CA LEU A 388 -19.36 1.17 -20.72
C LEU A 388 -19.93 0.32 -21.85
N VAL A 389 -20.03 -1.01 -21.67
CA VAL A 389 -20.56 -1.90 -22.72
C VAL A 389 -22.03 -1.60 -22.97
N ASN A 390 -22.82 -1.40 -21.90
CA ASN A 390 -24.22 -1.06 -22.01
C ASN A 390 -24.43 0.33 -22.65
N ASP A 391 -23.62 1.31 -22.26
CA ASP A 391 -23.66 2.66 -22.85
C ASP A 391 -23.33 2.63 -24.35
N HIS A 392 -22.32 1.86 -24.75
CA HIS A 392 -21.93 1.70 -26.15
C HIS A 392 -23.04 1.01 -26.97
N GLN A 393 -23.62 -0.07 -26.46
CA GLN A 393 -24.75 -0.76 -27.11
C GLN A 393 -25.98 0.14 -27.24
N ALA A 394 -26.30 0.93 -26.21
CA ALA A 394 -27.40 1.89 -26.23
C ALA A 394 -27.16 3.01 -27.26
N ALA A 395 -25.94 3.54 -27.34
CA ALA A 395 -25.56 4.57 -28.29
C ALA A 395 -25.64 4.08 -29.76
N LEU A 396 -25.16 2.86 -30.04
CA LEU A 396 -25.27 2.23 -31.36
C LEU A 396 -26.73 1.96 -31.74
N SER A 397 -27.53 1.44 -30.80
CA SER A 397 -28.96 1.20 -31.03
C SER A 397 -29.72 2.48 -31.38
N LYS A 398 -29.41 3.58 -30.69
CA LYS A 398 -29.97 4.90 -30.99
C LYS A 398 -29.55 5.41 -32.38
N MET A 399 -28.30 5.21 -32.78
CA MET A 399 -27.82 5.53 -34.12
C MET A 399 -28.56 4.74 -35.20
N LEU A 400 -28.75 3.43 -35.02
CA LEU A 400 -29.49 2.58 -35.94
C LEU A 400 -30.95 3.05 -36.09
N SER A 401 -31.58 3.46 -34.98
CA SER A 401 -32.94 4.02 -34.99
C SER A 401 -33.00 5.33 -35.80
N LEU A 402 -32.04 6.23 -35.63
CA LEU A 402 -31.94 7.48 -36.40
C LEU A 402 -31.73 7.21 -37.91
N LYS A 403 -30.81 6.31 -38.26
CA LYS A 403 -30.57 5.88 -39.65
C LYS A 403 -31.84 5.30 -40.29
N LYS A 404 -32.58 4.45 -39.55
CA LYS A 404 -33.85 3.89 -40.02
C LYS A 404 -34.91 4.98 -40.27
N ARG A 405 -35.03 5.96 -39.37
CA ARG A 405 -35.94 7.10 -39.55
C ARG A 405 -35.59 7.95 -40.77
N LYS A 406 -34.30 8.20 -41.01
CA LYS A 406 -33.82 8.92 -42.20
C LYS A 406 -34.24 8.21 -43.50
N ILE A 407 -34.01 6.89 -43.57
CA ILE A 407 -34.39 6.09 -44.75
C ILE A 407 -35.92 6.12 -44.96
N GLN A 408 -36.70 5.93 -43.89
CA GLN A 408 -38.17 5.98 -43.97
C GLN A 408 -38.68 7.37 -44.36
N GLY A 409 -38.04 8.44 -43.88
CA GLY A 409 -38.40 9.81 -44.22
C GLY A 409 -38.12 10.17 -45.68
N ALA A 410 -36.98 9.69 -46.21
CA ALA A 410 -36.64 9.84 -47.62
C ALA A 410 -37.63 9.11 -48.54
N LEU A 411 -38.09 7.91 -48.14
CA LEU A 411 -39.09 7.14 -48.90
C LEU A 411 -40.49 7.75 -48.88
N LYS A 412 -40.85 8.48 -47.81
CA LYS A 412 -42.18 9.08 -47.61
C LYS A 412 -42.30 10.53 -48.08
N GLY A 413 -41.24 11.12 -48.66
CA GLY A 413 -41.25 12.50 -49.13
C GLY A 413 -41.35 13.53 -47.99
N THR A 414 -40.60 13.31 -46.91
CA THR A 414 -40.55 14.26 -45.78
C THR A 414 -39.83 15.55 -46.18
N ASP A 415 -40.21 16.69 -45.58
CA ASP A 415 -39.64 18.01 -45.89
C ASP A 415 -38.13 18.10 -45.65
N VAL A 416 -37.45 18.94 -46.42
CA VAL A 416 -35.99 19.07 -46.39
C VAL A 416 -35.48 19.53 -45.01
N GLU A 417 -36.23 20.39 -44.31
CA GLU A 417 -35.84 20.94 -43.01
C GLU A 417 -35.81 19.85 -41.92
N SER A 418 -36.77 18.92 -41.93
CA SER A 418 -36.79 17.80 -41.00
C SER A 418 -35.68 16.78 -41.27
N ILE A 419 -35.26 16.59 -42.53
CA ILE A 419 -34.10 15.76 -42.89
C ILE A 419 -32.82 16.38 -42.35
N VAL A 420 -32.62 17.70 -42.51
CA VAL A 420 -31.45 18.41 -41.97
C VAL A 420 -31.38 18.29 -40.44
N LYS A 421 -32.49 18.49 -39.73
CA LYS A 421 -32.54 18.28 -38.26
C LYS A 421 -32.24 16.83 -37.84
N LEU A 422 -32.58 15.85 -38.69
CA LEU A 422 -32.23 14.44 -38.47
C LEU A 422 -30.74 14.19 -38.66
N GLU A 423 -30.12 14.83 -39.65
CA GLU A 423 -28.67 14.76 -39.88
C GLU A 423 -27.86 15.39 -38.74
N GLU A 424 -28.28 16.55 -38.22
CA GLU A 424 -27.67 17.17 -37.04
C GLU A 424 -27.71 16.23 -35.82
N LYS A 425 -28.85 15.57 -35.59
CA LYS A 425 -29.00 14.57 -34.52
C LYS A 425 -28.11 13.34 -34.74
N MET A 426 -27.93 12.93 -35.98
CA MET A 426 -27.02 11.83 -36.32
C MET A 426 -25.57 12.22 -36.06
N LEU A 427 -25.12 13.39 -36.51
CA LEU A 427 -23.77 13.88 -36.29
C LEU A 427 -23.47 14.04 -34.78
N ALA A 428 -24.41 14.59 -34.02
CA ALA A 428 -24.29 14.63 -32.56
C ALA A 428 -24.17 13.22 -31.93
N GLN A 429 -24.89 12.23 -32.46
CA GLN A 429 -24.82 10.85 -31.99
C GLN A 429 -23.53 10.14 -32.43
N GLU A 430 -22.95 10.48 -33.60
CA GLU A 430 -21.63 10.00 -34.02
C GLU A 430 -20.54 10.49 -33.06
N ASN A 431 -20.59 11.76 -32.65
CA ASN A 431 -19.70 12.31 -31.64
C ASN A 431 -19.83 11.59 -30.29
N VAL A 432 -21.06 11.24 -29.88
CA VAL A 432 -21.29 10.43 -28.66
C VAL A 432 -20.65 9.05 -28.78
N ILE A 433 -20.82 8.36 -29.92
CA ILE A 433 -20.23 7.03 -30.16
C ILE A 433 -18.70 7.12 -30.11
N SER A 434 -18.11 8.07 -30.85
CA SER A 434 -16.66 8.27 -30.86
C SER A 434 -16.11 8.57 -29.47
N ASN A 435 -16.82 9.37 -28.67
CA ASN A 435 -16.43 9.63 -27.28
C ASN A 435 -16.50 8.38 -26.40
N ILE A 436 -17.53 7.54 -26.56
CA ILE A 436 -17.63 6.26 -25.85
C ILE A 436 -16.52 5.29 -26.28
N GLU A 437 -16.14 5.27 -27.56
CA GLU A 437 -15.02 4.46 -28.06
C GLU A 437 -13.69 4.88 -27.43
N LEU A 438 -13.40 6.19 -27.38
CA LEU A 438 -12.21 6.72 -26.70
C LEU A 438 -12.21 6.36 -25.20
N ARG A 439 -13.37 6.46 -24.54
CA ARG A 439 -13.52 6.02 -23.14
C ARG A 439 -13.29 4.53 -22.98
N SER A 440 -13.77 3.71 -23.91
CA SER A 440 -13.55 2.27 -23.93
C SER A 440 -12.06 1.95 -24.02
N ASP A 441 -11.36 2.55 -24.99
CA ASP A 441 -9.91 2.36 -25.17
C ASP A 441 -9.12 2.82 -23.94
N PHE A 442 -9.45 3.99 -23.38
CA PHE A 442 -8.82 4.48 -22.16
C PHE A 442 -9.11 3.59 -20.95
N SER A 443 -10.32 3.05 -20.83
CA SER A 443 -10.66 2.15 -19.73
C SER A 443 -9.88 0.84 -19.79
N LEU A 444 -9.68 0.27 -20.99
CA LEU A 444 -8.87 -0.92 -21.21
C LEU A 444 -7.40 -0.64 -20.86
N TYR A 445 -6.89 0.53 -21.25
CA TYR A 445 -5.55 0.96 -20.88
C TYR A 445 -5.41 1.05 -19.36
N CYS A 446 -6.38 1.65 -18.66
CA CYS A 446 -6.38 1.70 -17.21
C CYS A 446 -6.38 0.30 -16.60
N VAL A 447 -7.26 -0.61 -17.05
CA VAL A 447 -7.30 -2.00 -16.58
C VAL A 447 -5.96 -2.71 -16.78
N HIS A 448 -5.29 -2.48 -17.91
CA HIS A 448 -3.96 -3.03 -18.14
C HIS A 448 -2.96 -2.56 -17.08
N MET A 449 -2.94 -1.26 -16.77
CA MET A 449 -2.08 -0.68 -15.73
C MET A 449 -2.45 -1.19 -14.32
N GLU A 450 -3.75 -1.27 -14.02
CA GLU A 450 -4.26 -1.80 -12.76
C GLU A 450 -3.94 -3.29 -12.58
N THR A 451 -3.90 -4.06 -13.67
CA THR A 451 -3.51 -5.48 -13.64
C THR A 451 -2.03 -5.63 -13.29
N GLN A 452 -1.16 -4.78 -13.84
CA GLN A 452 0.25 -4.73 -13.43
C GLN A 452 0.40 -4.36 -11.95
N LEU A 453 -0.41 -3.41 -11.47
CA LEU A 453 -0.44 -3.04 -10.05
C LEU A 453 -0.81 -4.24 -9.17
N VAL A 454 -1.84 -5.01 -9.54
CA VAL A 454 -2.23 -6.24 -8.84
C VAL A 454 -1.06 -7.21 -8.77
N TYR A 455 -0.36 -7.45 -9.87
CA TYR A 455 0.78 -8.38 -9.88
C TYR A 455 1.93 -7.90 -8.97
N ALA A 456 2.21 -6.59 -8.93
CA ALA A 456 3.15 -6.04 -7.96
C ALA A 456 2.74 -6.32 -6.51
N TYR A 457 1.45 -6.30 -6.17
CA TYR A 457 0.98 -6.73 -4.84
C TYR A 457 1.10 -8.25 -4.63
N VAL A 458 0.87 -9.07 -5.66
CA VAL A 458 1.00 -10.54 -5.56
C VAL A 458 2.43 -10.97 -5.22
N GLU A 459 3.44 -10.23 -5.67
CA GLU A 459 4.85 -10.46 -5.30
C GLU A 459 5.12 -10.42 -3.78
N THR A 460 4.17 -9.92 -2.97
CA THR A 460 4.29 -9.95 -1.51
C THR A 460 4.04 -11.31 -0.89
N LEU A 461 3.36 -12.22 -1.60
CA LEU A 461 2.91 -13.50 -1.05
C LEU A 461 4.06 -14.34 -0.46
N PRO A 462 5.22 -14.51 -1.13
CA PRO A 462 6.35 -15.24 -0.55
C PRO A 462 6.82 -14.65 0.78
N SER A 463 6.90 -13.32 0.89
CA SER A 463 7.29 -12.63 2.13
C SER A 463 6.28 -12.83 3.25
N ILE A 464 4.98 -12.85 2.93
CA ILE A 464 3.91 -13.13 3.89
C ILE A 464 4.02 -14.57 4.40
N LEU A 465 4.16 -15.54 3.50
CA LEU A 465 4.29 -16.96 3.85
C LEU A 465 5.57 -17.22 4.65
N ASN A 466 6.68 -16.57 4.30
CA ASN A 466 7.92 -16.65 5.08
C ASN A 466 7.74 -16.09 6.50
N SER A 467 6.99 -14.98 6.65
CA SER A 467 6.67 -14.41 7.97
C SER A 467 5.86 -15.39 8.80
N LEU A 468 4.86 -16.04 8.20
CA LEU A 468 4.07 -17.09 8.85
C LEU A 468 4.96 -18.25 9.31
N MET A 469 5.76 -18.83 8.41
CA MET A 469 6.62 -19.97 8.74
C MET A 469 7.65 -19.64 9.82
N THR A 470 8.29 -18.47 9.72
CA THR A 470 9.23 -17.99 10.74
C THR A 470 8.56 -17.87 12.10
N LEU A 471 7.34 -17.34 12.15
CA LEU A 471 6.59 -17.20 13.38
C LEU A 471 6.18 -18.57 13.96
N LYS A 472 5.79 -19.53 13.12
CA LYS A 472 5.49 -20.91 13.57
C LYS A 472 6.70 -21.59 14.17
N VAL A 473 7.84 -21.55 13.48
CA VAL A 473 9.10 -22.12 13.99
C VAL A 473 9.44 -21.50 15.34
N ARG A 474 9.44 -20.17 15.42
CA ARG A 474 9.73 -19.45 16.67
C ARG A 474 8.76 -19.86 17.79
N SER A 475 7.46 -19.90 17.52
CA SER A 475 6.45 -20.26 18.51
C SER A 475 6.67 -21.66 19.06
N HIS A 476 6.91 -22.64 18.19
CA HIS A 476 7.16 -24.02 18.63
C HIS A 476 8.48 -24.15 19.39
N THR A 477 9.56 -23.50 18.93
CA THR A 477 10.85 -23.52 19.62
C THR A 477 10.76 -22.91 21.02
N GLU A 478 10.07 -21.77 21.18
CA GLU A 478 9.91 -21.15 22.50
C GLU A 478 9.14 -22.07 23.47
N VAL A 479 8.08 -22.75 23.02
CA VAL A 479 7.34 -23.72 23.85
C VAL A 479 8.20 -24.94 24.22
N ILE A 480 8.98 -25.46 23.27
CA ILE A 480 9.89 -26.61 23.50
C ILE A 480 10.96 -26.23 24.51
N LEU A 481 11.61 -25.07 24.38
CA LEU A 481 12.65 -24.63 25.30
C LEU A 481 12.10 -24.43 26.72
N MET A 482 10.87 -23.93 26.86
CA MET A 482 10.20 -23.83 28.16
C MET A 482 9.96 -25.21 28.80
N HIS A 483 9.54 -26.20 28.01
CA HIS A 483 9.36 -27.58 28.50
C HIS A 483 10.71 -28.26 28.80
N TYR A 484 11.69 -28.19 27.90
CA TYR A 484 12.93 -28.97 27.95
C TYR A 484 13.90 -28.49 29.05
N LEU A 485 14.05 -27.17 29.26
CA LEU A 485 14.99 -26.63 30.24
C LEU A 485 14.54 -26.83 31.70
N LYS A 486 13.28 -27.20 31.95
CA LYS A 486 12.70 -27.19 33.30
C LYS A 486 11.97 -28.46 33.69
N ILE A 487 11.59 -29.34 32.76
CA ILE A 487 11.23 -30.74 33.10
C ILE A 487 12.45 -31.50 33.66
N ASN A 488 13.67 -31.18 33.20
CA ASN A 488 14.90 -31.69 33.83
C ASN A 488 15.10 -31.18 35.28
N ARG A 489 14.49 -30.06 35.67
CA ARG A 489 14.41 -29.68 37.11
C ARG A 489 13.36 -30.49 37.85
N TYR A 490 12.30 -30.92 37.19
CA TYR A 490 11.23 -31.75 37.77
C TYR A 490 11.72 -33.14 38.18
N GLU A 491 12.53 -33.80 37.35
CA GLU A 491 13.16 -35.07 37.73
C GLU A 491 14.04 -34.93 38.97
N ILE A 492 14.72 -33.78 39.13
CA ILE A 492 15.54 -33.49 40.32
C ILE A 492 14.70 -33.36 41.61
N TYR A 493 13.42 -32.94 41.53
CA TYR A 493 12.59 -32.74 42.74
C TYR A 493 11.61 -33.88 43.05
N LEU A 494 11.32 -34.76 42.09
CA LEU A 494 10.47 -35.95 42.29
C LEU A 494 11.28 -37.21 42.63
N LEU A 495 12.53 -37.30 42.17
CA LEU A 495 13.44 -38.44 42.44
C LEU A 495 14.34 -38.23 43.68
N SER A 496 14.34 -37.04 44.28
CA SER A 496 14.88 -36.76 45.63
C SER A 496 13.73 -36.70 46.64
#